data_AF-A0A077NTQ4-F1
#
_entry.id   AF-A0A077NTQ4-F1
#
_cell.length_a   1.000
_cell.length_b   1.000
_cell.length_c   1.000
_cell.angle_alpha   90.00
_cell.angle_beta   90.00
_cell.angle_gamma   90.00
#
_symmetry.space_group_name_H-M   'P 1'
#
loop_
_entity.id
_entity.type
_entity.pdbx_description
1 polymer ?
#
loop_
_entity_poly.entity_id
_entity_poly.type
_entity_poly.pdbx_seq_one_letter_code
_entity_poly.pdbx_strand_id
1 'polypeptide(L)'
;MSGIFKRMRDMYLEEGGAFPEQVLNMTWDYFDADNPTPEEVAQESNGRALVDLLDANGNVLVKKGQQLSSFAQLRDDGTTASGCWIFAGSWTPEGNQMARRDNADPSGIGNTLGWAWAWPLNRRILYNRASADPQGKPWDPRRQLIAWDGDKWSGVDIPDYSNAAPGTDVGPFIMQPEGMGRLFAIDKMAEGSFPEHYEPFETPLGTNPLHPNVISNPAARIFKSDFESLGKADKFPYVGTTYRLTEHFHFWTKHALLNAIAQPEHFVEIGERLAAEKGIKQGDTVKVSSNRGYIKAKAVVTKRIRTLNVHGRQVDTIGIPIHWGFEGAAKKGFLANTLTPFVGDANTQTPEFKAFLVNVEKV
;
A
#
# COMPACT_ATOMS: atom_id res chain seq x y z
N MET A 1 15.35 2.51 19.95
CA MET A 1 14.16 3.33 20.27
C MET A 1 13.80 3.24 21.76
N SER A 2 13.93 2.08 22.41
CA SER A 2 13.68 1.89 23.85
C SER A 2 14.37 2.91 24.77
N GLY A 3 15.65 3.22 24.51
CA GLY A 3 16.39 4.20 25.31
C GLY A 3 15.82 5.64 25.26
N ILE A 4 15.23 6.06 24.15
CA ILE A 4 14.55 7.37 24.06
C ILE A 4 13.25 7.33 24.85
N PHE A 5 12.46 6.27 24.67
CA PHE A 5 11.17 6.08 25.35
C PHE A 5 11.32 6.07 26.87
N LYS A 6 12.29 5.31 27.41
CA LYS A 6 12.54 5.21 28.85
C LYS A 6 12.98 6.54 29.46
N ARG A 7 13.98 7.21 28.86
CA ARG A 7 14.43 8.53 29.32
C ARG A 7 13.31 9.55 29.32
N MET A 8 12.43 9.50 28.33
CA MET A 8 11.25 10.36 28.30
C MET A 8 10.31 10.06 29.47
N ARG A 9 10.03 8.78 29.76
CA ARG A 9 9.21 8.39 30.92
C ARG A 9 9.83 8.84 32.25
N ASP A 10 11.14 8.71 32.40
CA ASP A 10 11.85 9.15 33.60
C ASP A 10 11.68 10.67 33.80
N MET A 11 11.83 11.47 32.74
CA MET A 11 11.56 12.91 32.79
C MET A 11 10.11 13.23 33.18
N TYR A 12 9.12 12.50 32.63
CA TYR A 12 7.71 12.69 32.99
C TYR A 12 7.41 12.30 34.45
N LEU A 13 8.13 11.33 35.01
CA LEU A 13 8.01 10.94 36.43
C LEU A 13 8.60 11.99 37.36
N GLU A 14 9.76 12.56 36.99
CA GLU A 14 10.49 13.52 37.83
C GLU A 14 9.89 14.93 37.75
N GLU A 15 9.55 15.37 36.54
CA GLU A 15 9.20 16.77 36.25
C GLU A 15 7.70 16.99 36.03
N GLY A 16 6.94 15.91 35.84
CA GLY A 16 5.56 16.00 35.35
C GLY A 16 5.48 16.44 33.89
N GLY A 17 4.29 16.84 33.44
CA GLY A 17 4.08 17.28 32.07
C GLY A 17 2.60 17.35 31.69
N ALA A 18 2.32 17.73 30.45
CA ALA A 18 0.97 17.62 29.91
C ALA A 18 0.63 16.14 29.67
N PHE A 19 -0.53 15.70 30.16
CA PHE A 19 -1.04 14.33 29.93
C PHE A 19 -0.05 13.21 30.33
N PRO A 20 0.47 13.20 31.58
CA PRO A 20 1.52 12.26 32.00
C PRO A 20 1.03 10.81 32.04
N GLU A 21 -0.24 10.58 32.40
CA GLU A 21 -0.81 9.24 32.51
C GLU A 21 -0.72 8.44 31.20
N GLN A 22 -0.92 9.09 30.04
CA GLN A 22 -0.85 8.46 28.72
C GLN A 22 0.57 7.98 28.39
N VAL A 23 1.59 8.71 28.86
CA VAL A 23 3.01 8.35 28.66
C VAL A 23 3.43 7.25 29.65
N LEU A 24 2.95 7.33 30.89
CA LEU A 24 3.37 6.46 31.98
C LEU A 24 2.61 5.13 32.05
N ASN A 25 1.37 5.05 31.54
CA ASN A 25 0.56 3.84 31.61
C ASN A 25 0.66 2.93 30.37
N MET A 26 1.40 3.34 29.32
CA MET A 26 1.70 2.45 28.19
C MET A 26 2.55 1.28 28.67
N THR A 27 2.06 0.06 28.47
CA THR A 27 2.74 -1.19 28.82
C THR A 27 4.05 -1.33 28.06
N TRP A 28 5.10 -1.79 28.75
CA TRP A 28 6.42 -2.06 28.17
C TRP A 28 7.05 -3.27 28.88
N ASP A 29 6.25 -4.34 28.98
CA ASP A 29 6.50 -5.49 29.84
C ASP A 29 7.31 -6.58 29.12
N TYR A 30 8.42 -6.16 28.51
CA TYR A 30 9.37 -7.08 27.88
C TYR A 30 10.37 -7.61 28.91
N PHE A 31 10.84 -8.84 28.72
CA PHE A 31 11.81 -9.49 29.59
C PHE A 31 13.07 -8.64 29.79
N ASP A 32 13.59 -8.08 28.69
CA ASP A 32 14.57 -7.00 28.71
C ASP A 32 13.95 -5.75 28.07
N ALA A 33 13.53 -4.81 28.91
CA ALA A 33 12.92 -3.55 28.49
C ALA A 33 13.83 -2.68 27.59
N ASP A 34 15.16 -2.85 27.66
CA ASP A 34 16.10 -2.16 26.78
C ASP A 34 16.21 -2.83 25.41
N ASN A 35 16.00 -4.15 25.34
CA ASN A 35 16.11 -4.96 24.14
C ASN A 35 14.88 -5.87 23.91
N PRO A 36 13.68 -5.31 23.66
CA PRO A 36 12.50 -6.11 23.32
C PRO A 36 12.78 -7.03 22.13
N THR A 37 12.41 -8.31 22.26
CA THR A 37 12.63 -9.28 21.19
C THR A 37 11.49 -9.25 20.15
N PRO A 38 11.77 -9.55 18.87
CA PRO A 38 10.72 -9.69 17.86
C PRO A 38 9.66 -10.73 18.23
N GLU A 39 10.04 -11.79 18.95
CA GLU A 39 9.17 -12.86 19.38
C GLU A 39 8.14 -12.38 20.42
N GLU A 40 8.56 -11.61 21.43
CA GLU A 40 7.64 -11.03 22.42
C GLU A 40 6.61 -10.12 21.75
N VAL A 41 7.07 -9.21 20.87
CA VAL A 41 6.19 -8.28 20.14
C VAL A 41 5.25 -9.03 19.19
N ALA A 42 5.71 -10.12 18.57
CA ALA A 42 4.87 -10.96 17.71
C ALA A 42 3.79 -11.70 18.50
N GLN A 43 4.12 -12.22 19.70
CA GLN A 43 3.16 -12.87 20.60
C GLN A 43 2.15 -11.88 21.18
N GLU A 44 2.57 -10.64 21.46
CA GLU A 44 1.65 -9.56 21.83
C GLU A 44 0.72 -9.21 20.68
N SER A 45 1.25 -9.12 19.46
CA SER A 45 0.46 -8.87 18.24
C SER A 45 -0.56 -9.98 17.99
N ASN A 46 -0.17 -11.25 18.16
CA ASN A 46 -1.07 -12.39 18.08
C ASN A 46 -2.15 -12.33 19.16
N GLY A 47 -1.73 -12.18 20.43
CA GLY A 47 -2.61 -12.06 21.58
C GLY A 47 -2.65 -13.28 22.48
N ARG A 48 -3.16 -13.07 23.69
CA ARG A 48 -3.26 -14.06 24.77
C ARG A 48 -4.55 -13.93 25.56
N ALA A 49 -4.94 -15.03 26.21
CA ALA A 49 -5.98 -15.01 27.23
C ALA A 49 -5.43 -14.45 28.56
N LEU A 50 -6.16 -13.52 29.19
CA LEU A 50 -5.78 -12.92 30.49
C LEU A 50 -6.40 -13.67 31.68
N VAL A 51 -7.41 -14.50 31.41
CA VAL A 51 -8.06 -15.45 32.32
C VAL A 51 -8.35 -16.75 31.57
N ASP A 52 -8.89 -17.77 32.24
CA ASP A 52 -9.42 -18.94 31.54
C ASP A 52 -10.66 -18.53 30.73
N LEU A 53 -10.61 -18.69 29.41
CA LEU A 53 -11.75 -18.43 28.52
C LEU A 53 -12.62 -19.68 28.47
N LEU A 54 -13.90 -19.54 28.76
CA LEU A 54 -14.86 -20.65 28.73
C LEU A 54 -15.70 -20.64 27.45
N ASP A 55 -16.02 -21.81 26.90
CA ASP A 55 -17.02 -21.96 25.84
C ASP A 55 -18.46 -21.77 26.39
N ALA A 56 -19.46 -21.83 25.51
CA ALA A 56 -20.87 -21.68 25.90
C ALA A 56 -21.37 -22.79 26.85
N ASN A 57 -20.67 -23.91 26.93
CA ASN A 57 -20.98 -25.04 27.81
C ASN A 57 -20.20 -24.99 29.13
N GLY A 58 -19.37 -23.97 29.34
CA GLY A 58 -18.55 -23.79 30.54
C GLY A 58 -17.22 -24.54 30.52
N ASN A 59 -16.81 -25.14 29.39
CA ASN A 59 -15.51 -25.80 29.29
C ASN A 59 -14.40 -24.78 28.99
N VAL A 60 -13.19 -25.01 29.51
CA VAL A 60 -12.03 -24.16 29.21
C VAL A 60 -11.63 -24.29 27.74
N LEU A 61 -11.80 -23.20 26.98
CA LEU A 61 -11.42 -23.04 25.59
C LEU A 61 -9.95 -22.63 25.44
N VAL A 62 -9.49 -21.66 26.25
CA VAL A 62 -8.10 -21.18 26.28
C VAL A 62 -7.71 -20.91 27.74
N LYS A 63 -6.56 -21.40 28.19
CA LYS A 63 -6.09 -21.17 29.57
C LYS A 63 -5.51 -19.76 29.74
N LYS A 64 -5.59 -19.21 30.94
CA LYS A 64 -4.92 -17.96 31.32
C LYS A 64 -3.44 -17.99 30.93
N GLY A 65 -2.99 -16.92 30.26
CA GLY A 65 -1.62 -16.72 29.78
C GLY A 65 -1.30 -17.39 28.45
N GLN A 66 -2.16 -18.27 27.94
CA GLN A 66 -1.93 -18.97 26.68
C GLN A 66 -2.19 -18.06 25.47
N GLN A 67 -1.41 -18.25 24.40
CA GLN A 67 -1.61 -17.57 23.12
C GLN A 67 -2.95 -17.93 22.48
N LEU A 68 -3.61 -16.95 21.85
CA LEU A 68 -4.82 -17.18 21.08
C LEU A 68 -4.48 -17.87 19.76
N SER A 69 -5.37 -18.76 19.30
CA SER A 69 -5.25 -19.47 18.02
C SER A 69 -6.16 -18.89 16.93
N SER A 70 -7.08 -18.00 17.30
CA SER A 70 -8.00 -17.34 16.37
C SER A 70 -8.54 -16.05 16.98
N PHE A 71 -8.79 -15.03 16.16
CA PHE A 71 -9.50 -13.84 16.62
C PHE A 71 -10.93 -14.12 17.08
N ALA A 72 -11.52 -15.26 16.71
CA ALA A 72 -12.82 -15.67 17.23
C ALA A 72 -12.82 -15.95 18.75
N GLN A 73 -11.63 -16.02 19.36
CA GLN A 73 -11.46 -16.18 20.82
C GLN A 73 -11.37 -14.84 21.55
N LEU A 74 -11.23 -13.72 20.84
CA LEU A 74 -11.17 -12.38 21.44
C LEU A 74 -12.52 -11.99 22.05
N ARG A 75 -12.47 -11.21 23.13
CA ARG A 75 -13.63 -10.70 23.87
C ARG A 75 -13.51 -9.20 24.15
N ASP A 76 -14.64 -8.57 24.40
CA ASP A 76 -14.79 -7.14 24.68
C ASP A 76 -14.89 -6.82 26.19
N ASP A 77 -14.76 -7.82 27.06
CA ASP A 77 -14.89 -7.73 28.52
C ASP A 77 -13.54 -7.60 29.26
N GLY A 78 -12.44 -7.39 28.53
CA GLY A 78 -11.08 -7.26 29.08
C GLY A 78 -10.42 -8.58 29.45
N THR A 79 -10.98 -9.73 29.09
CA THR A 79 -10.40 -11.06 29.38
C THR A 79 -9.37 -11.54 28.35
N THR A 80 -9.22 -10.81 27.24
CA THR A 80 -8.24 -11.10 26.18
C THR A 80 -7.45 -9.86 25.80
N ALA A 81 -6.21 -10.05 25.37
CA ALA A 81 -5.36 -8.98 24.82
C ALA A 81 -4.81 -9.39 23.45
N SER A 82 -4.73 -8.46 22.51
CA SER A 82 -4.07 -8.62 21.20
C SER A 82 -3.66 -7.24 20.67
N GLY A 83 -2.40 -7.09 20.27
CA GLY A 83 -1.90 -5.88 19.64
C GLY A 83 -2.39 -5.69 18.20
N CYS A 84 -2.79 -6.78 17.52
CA CYS A 84 -3.34 -6.75 16.18
C CYS A 84 -4.29 -7.94 15.94
N TRP A 85 -5.60 -7.70 16.07
CA TRP A 85 -6.61 -8.77 16.05
C TRP A 85 -6.53 -9.67 14.80
N ILE A 86 -6.26 -9.12 13.62
CA ILE A 86 -6.15 -9.89 12.37
C ILE A 86 -4.97 -10.87 12.37
N PHE A 87 -4.02 -10.74 13.31
CA PHE A 87 -2.86 -11.62 13.47
C PHE A 87 -3.07 -12.71 14.52
N ALA A 88 -4.19 -12.73 15.24
CA ALA A 88 -4.51 -13.84 16.16
C ALA A 88 -4.62 -15.16 15.37
N GLY A 89 -3.69 -16.09 15.64
CA GLY A 89 -3.43 -17.30 14.86
C GLY A 89 -2.04 -17.36 14.20
N SER A 90 -1.27 -16.27 14.23
CA SER A 90 0.09 -16.20 13.66
C SER A 90 1.17 -16.81 14.57
N TRP A 91 0.97 -16.78 15.89
CA TRP A 91 1.83 -17.43 16.88
C TRP A 91 0.97 -18.05 17.97
N THR A 92 0.78 -19.36 17.88
CA THR A 92 -0.19 -20.10 18.69
C THR A 92 0.52 -20.97 19.73
N PRO A 93 -0.21 -21.73 20.56
CA PRO A 93 0.40 -22.74 21.43
C PRO A 93 1.20 -23.81 20.66
N GLU A 94 0.85 -24.04 19.40
CA GLU A 94 1.57 -24.92 18.46
C GLU A 94 2.87 -24.27 17.92
N GLY A 95 3.12 -23.00 18.25
CA GLY A 95 4.34 -22.27 17.91
C GLY A 95 4.13 -21.17 16.86
N ASN A 96 5.25 -20.69 16.33
CA ASN A 96 5.29 -19.61 15.35
C ASN A 96 4.86 -20.11 13.96
N GLN A 97 3.62 -19.81 13.56
CA GLN A 97 3.04 -20.21 12.28
C GLN A 97 3.68 -19.48 11.10
N MET A 98 4.20 -18.27 11.32
CA MET A 98 4.89 -17.46 10.30
C MET A 98 6.21 -18.09 9.86
N ALA A 99 6.80 -18.95 10.69
CA ALA A 99 8.06 -19.65 10.42
C ALA A 99 7.89 -20.99 9.69
N ARG A 100 6.66 -21.42 9.37
CA ARG A 100 6.42 -22.69 8.66
C ARG A 100 7.01 -22.65 7.25
N ARG A 101 7.50 -23.81 6.79
CA ARG A 101 8.25 -23.98 5.51
C ARG A 101 7.72 -25.13 4.66
N ASP A 102 6.45 -25.49 4.81
CA ASP A 102 5.83 -26.53 3.98
C ASP A 102 5.28 -25.90 2.70
N ASN A 103 5.90 -26.23 1.55
CA ASN A 103 5.51 -25.72 0.23
C ASN A 103 4.60 -26.69 -0.54
N ALA A 104 3.99 -27.67 0.14
CA ALA A 104 3.02 -28.56 -0.49
C ALA A 104 1.87 -27.77 -1.15
N ASP A 105 1.60 -28.11 -2.40
CA ASP A 105 0.45 -27.63 -3.17
C ASP A 105 -0.32 -28.86 -3.71
N PRO A 106 -1.13 -29.52 -2.87
CA PRO A 106 -1.86 -30.72 -3.27
C PRO A 106 -2.88 -30.46 -4.38
N SER A 107 -3.29 -29.20 -4.55
CA SER A 107 -4.30 -28.77 -5.52
C SER A 107 -3.74 -28.45 -6.91
N GLY A 108 -2.46 -28.11 -7.01
CA GLY A 108 -1.81 -27.67 -8.24
C GLY A 108 -2.14 -26.24 -8.67
N ILE A 109 -2.86 -25.44 -7.85
CA ILE A 109 -3.20 -24.04 -8.17
C ILE A 109 -2.26 -23.01 -7.53
N GLY A 110 -1.17 -23.48 -6.90
CA GLY A 110 -0.18 -22.66 -6.21
C GLY A 110 -0.57 -22.25 -4.80
N ASN A 111 -1.53 -22.92 -4.16
CA ASN A 111 -1.99 -22.56 -2.81
C ASN A 111 -1.25 -23.34 -1.71
N THR A 112 -0.26 -22.72 -1.07
CA THR A 112 0.64 -23.36 -0.10
C THR A 112 0.31 -22.97 1.35
N LEU A 113 -0.78 -23.56 1.88
CA LEU A 113 -1.28 -23.26 3.23
C LEU A 113 -0.26 -23.51 4.36
N GLY A 114 0.71 -24.41 4.14
CA GLY A 114 1.78 -24.75 5.06
C GLY A 114 2.99 -23.82 5.03
N TRP A 115 3.04 -22.83 4.12
CA TRP A 115 4.18 -21.92 4.00
C TRP A 115 3.85 -20.57 4.63
N ALA A 116 4.62 -20.20 5.66
CA ALA A 116 4.34 -19.06 6.52
C ALA A 116 2.88 -19.06 7.03
N TRP A 117 2.33 -17.88 7.30
CA TRP A 117 0.94 -17.70 7.70
C TRP A 117 0.42 -16.40 7.10
N ALA A 118 -0.76 -16.46 6.48
CA ALA A 118 -1.42 -15.28 5.92
C ALA A 118 -2.52 -14.79 6.87
N TRP A 119 -2.71 -13.48 6.97
CA TRP A 119 -3.92 -12.95 7.58
C TRP A 119 -5.01 -12.79 6.50
N PRO A 120 -6.30 -12.94 6.85
CA PRO A 120 -6.83 -13.42 8.14
C PRO A 120 -6.90 -14.96 8.21
N LEU A 121 -6.59 -15.56 9.36
CA LEU A 121 -6.72 -17.02 9.64
C LEU A 121 -6.19 -17.95 8.54
N ASN A 122 -5.03 -17.62 7.97
CA ASN A 122 -4.35 -18.37 6.91
C ASN A 122 -5.11 -18.47 5.58
N ARG A 123 -6.18 -17.68 5.37
CA ARG A 123 -6.91 -17.54 4.10
C ARG A 123 -5.99 -16.90 3.06
N ARG A 124 -5.78 -17.57 1.93
CA ARG A 124 -4.86 -17.08 0.88
C ARG A 124 -5.59 -16.31 -0.21
N ILE A 125 -6.86 -16.64 -0.45
CA ILE A 125 -7.72 -15.99 -1.41
C ILE A 125 -8.91 -15.41 -0.65
N LEU A 126 -8.91 -14.08 -0.48
CA LEU A 126 -10.05 -13.37 0.12
C LEU A 126 -11.30 -13.52 -0.75
N TYR A 127 -12.47 -13.50 -0.10
CA TYR A 127 -13.79 -13.61 -0.72
C TYR A 127 -14.01 -14.92 -1.50
N ASN A 128 -13.28 -15.99 -1.15
CA ASN A 128 -13.30 -17.24 -1.89
C ASN A 128 -14.67 -17.95 -1.92
N ARG A 129 -15.65 -17.59 -1.07
CA ARG A 129 -17.04 -18.01 -1.24
C ARG A 129 -17.64 -17.59 -2.59
N ALA A 130 -17.20 -16.46 -3.15
CA ALA A 130 -17.62 -15.99 -4.47
C ALA A 130 -17.00 -16.80 -5.63
N SER A 131 -16.11 -17.77 -5.37
CA SER A 131 -15.63 -18.70 -6.40
C SER A 131 -16.66 -19.74 -6.82
N ALA A 132 -17.80 -19.79 -6.13
CA ALA A 132 -18.93 -20.67 -6.41
C ALA A 132 -20.23 -19.87 -6.51
N ASP A 133 -21.21 -20.46 -7.19
CA ASP A 133 -22.56 -19.90 -7.33
C ASP A 133 -23.35 -19.92 -6.00
N PRO A 134 -24.58 -19.38 -5.95
CA PRO A 134 -25.39 -19.39 -4.73
C PRO A 134 -25.64 -20.79 -4.16
N GLN A 135 -25.70 -21.82 -5.02
CA GLN A 135 -25.86 -23.22 -4.63
C GLN A 135 -24.54 -23.93 -4.31
N GLY A 136 -23.43 -23.20 -4.29
CA GLY A 136 -22.11 -23.72 -3.92
C GLY A 136 -21.44 -24.51 -5.03
N LYS A 137 -21.96 -24.48 -6.25
CA LYS A 137 -21.30 -25.09 -7.40
C LYS A 137 -20.18 -24.17 -7.89
N PRO A 138 -18.94 -24.66 -8.08
CA PRO A 138 -17.85 -23.82 -8.57
C PRO A 138 -18.15 -23.24 -9.95
N TRP A 139 -17.81 -21.97 -10.18
CA TRP A 139 -17.95 -21.33 -11.50
C TRP A 139 -17.07 -22.00 -12.56
N ASP A 140 -15.86 -22.40 -12.17
CA ASP A 140 -14.95 -23.23 -12.95
C ASP A 140 -14.57 -24.48 -12.14
N PRO A 141 -15.05 -25.68 -12.50
CA PRO A 141 -14.77 -26.91 -11.76
C PRO A 141 -13.27 -27.25 -11.64
N ARG A 142 -12.40 -26.71 -12.51
CA ARG A 142 -10.95 -26.92 -12.43
C ARG A 142 -10.25 -26.01 -11.43
N ARG A 143 -10.97 -25.03 -10.86
CA ARG A 143 -10.45 -24.02 -9.92
C ARG A 143 -11.35 -23.92 -8.68
N GLN A 144 -11.86 -25.06 -8.21
CA GLN A 144 -12.65 -25.12 -6.99
C GLN A 144 -11.77 -24.80 -5.77
N LEU A 145 -12.07 -23.68 -5.10
CA LEU A 145 -11.36 -23.27 -3.88
C LEU A 145 -11.95 -23.89 -2.62
N ILE A 146 -13.28 -23.79 -2.49
CA ILE A 146 -14.06 -24.36 -1.38
C ILE A 146 -15.31 -25.06 -1.92
N ALA A 147 -15.83 -26.01 -1.14
CA ALA A 147 -17.09 -26.69 -1.37
C ALA A 147 -17.82 -26.95 -0.04
N TRP A 148 -19.14 -27.06 -0.14
CA TRP A 148 -20.01 -27.45 0.96
C TRP A 148 -20.10 -28.97 1.03
N ASP A 149 -19.84 -29.56 2.20
CA ASP A 149 -19.91 -31.02 2.41
C ASP A 149 -21.26 -31.51 2.98
N GLY A 150 -22.18 -30.59 3.25
CA GLY A 150 -23.46 -30.86 3.94
C GLY A 150 -23.54 -30.22 5.33
N ASP A 151 -22.39 -29.94 5.95
CA ASP A 151 -22.28 -29.36 7.30
C ASP A 151 -21.37 -28.13 7.33
N LYS A 152 -20.31 -28.11 6.53
CA LYS A 152 -19.35 -26.99 6.48
C LYS A 152 -18.71 -26.75 5.13
N TRP A 153 -18.13 -25.56 5.00
CA TRP A 153 -17.25 -25.23 3.88
C TRP A 153 -15.84 -25.77 4.15
N SER A 154 -15.24 -26.41 3.15
CA SER A 154 -13.84 -26.83 3.18
C SER A 154 -13.27 -26.92 1.76
N GLY A 155 -11.96 -27.01 1.61
CA GLY A 155 -11.35 -27.19 0.30
C GLY A 155 -9.85 -26.90 0.27
N VAL A 156 -9.41 -26.41 -0.89
CA VAL A 156 -8.02 -26.06 -1.21
C VAL A 156 -7.55 -24.83 -0.43
N ASP A 157 -8.47 -23.95 -0.04
CA ASP A 157 -8.19 -22.77 0.79
C ASP A 157 -9.07 -22.77 2.05
N ILE A 158 -8.67 -21.98 3.05
CA ILE A 158 -9.50 -21.75 4.25
C ILE A 158 -10.71 -20.91 3.83
N PRO A 159 -11.96 -21.29 4.14
CA PRO A 159 -13.12 -20.50 3.76
C PRO A 159 -13.08 -19.08 4.35
N ASP A 160 -13.15 -18.08 3.48
CA ASP A 160 -13.40 -16.69 3.85
C ASP A 160 -14.90 -16.42 3.92
N TYR A 161 -15.55 -17.13 4.83
CA TYR A 161 -17.00 -17.14 4.93
C TYR A 161 -17.47 -17.61 6.31
N SER A 162 -18.75 -17.41 6.58
CA SER A 162 -19.43 -18.08 7.70
C SER A 162 -19.68 -19.56 7.36
N ASN A 163 -20.30 -20.29 8.28
CA ASN A 163 -20.77 -21.65 8.03
C ASN A 163 -22.19 -21.71 7.42
N ALA A 164 -22.66 -20.64 6.79
CA ALA A 164 -23.98 -20.61 6.17
C ALA A 164 -24.06 -21.59 4.98
N ALA A 165 -25.14 -22.38 4.94
CA ALA A 165 -25.38 -23.35 3.88
C ALA A 165 -25.63 -22.65 2.52
N PRO A 166 -25.41 -23.34 1.38
CA PRO A 166 -25.79 -22.84 0.07
C PRO A 166 -27.28 -22.49 -0.02
N GLY A 167 -27.61 -21.47 -0.82
CA GLY A 167 -28.98 -20.99 -1.02
C GLY A 167 -29.53 -20.09 0.10
N THR A 168 -28.74 -19.78 1.13
CA THR A 168 -29.10 -18.78 2.15
C THR A 168 -28.79 -17.35 1.68
N ASP A 169 -29.36 -16.35 2.35
CA ASP A 169 -29.19 -14.91 2.02
C ASP A 169 -27.88 -14.28 2.55
N VAL A 170 -26.90 -15.11 2.96
CA VAL A 170 -25.63 -14.61 3.49
C VAL A 170 -24.66 -14.28 2.34
N GLY A 171 -24.29 -13.02 2.18
CA GLY A 171 -23.40 -12.58 1.10
C GLY A 171 -21.91 -12.94 1.33
N PRO A 172 -21.12 -13.17 0.25
CA PRO A 172 -19.74 -13.66 0.34
C PRO A 172 -18.70 -12.63 0.83
N PHE A 173 -19.07 -11.36 0.96
CA PHE A 173 -18.17 -10.29 1.42
C PHE A 173 -18.40 -9.98 2.90
N ILE A 174 -17.86 -10.82 3.79
CA ILE A 174 -18.23 -10.87 5.21
C ILE A 174 -17.92 -9.60 6.03
N MET A 175 -17.01 -8.74 5.54
CA MET A 175 -16.68 -7.48 6.20
C MET A 175 -17.65 -6.35 5.80
N GLN A 176 -18.53 -6.59 4.83
CA GLN A 176 -19.51 -5.62 4.36
C GLN A 176 -20.83 -5.80 5.11
N PRO A 177 -21.44 -4.73 5.65
CA PRO A 177 -22.73 -4.82 6.35
C PRO A 177 -23.82 -5.52 5.53
N GLU A 178 -23.82 -5.33 4.21
CA GLU A 178 -24.76 -5.92 3.27
C GLU A 178 -24.26 -7.22 2.62
N GLY A 179 -23.05 -7.69 2.93
CA GLY A 179 -22.48 -8.93 2.39
C GLY A 179 -22.08 -8.89 0.90
N MET A 180 -22.07 -7.70 0.26
CA MET A 180 -21.90 -7.54 -1.19
C MET A 180 -20.68 -6.70 -1.58
N GLY A 181 -20.14 -6.99 -2.77
CA GLY A 181 -19.24 -6.08 -3.48
C GLY A 181 -20.03 -4.90 -4.06
N ARG A 182 -19.54 -3.68 -3.85
CA ARG A 182 -20.26 -2.46 -4.24
C ARG A 182 -19.92 -2.01 -5.66
N LEU A 183 -20.92 -1.99 -6.54
CA LEU A 183 -20.85 -1.21 -7.79
C LEU A 183 -21.09 0.28 -7.53
N PHE A 184 -22.04 0.59 -6.63
CA PHE A 184 -22.31 1.93 -6.12
C PHE A 184 -21.73 2.04 -4.70
N ALA A 185 -20.73 2.91 -4.51
CA ALA A 185 -19.93 2.95 -3.28
C ALA A 185 -20.59 3.67 -2.09
N ILE A 186 -21.89 3.99 -2.18
CA ILE A 186 -22.65 4.74 -1.17
C ILE A 186 -21.91 6.02 -0.74
N ASP A 187 -21.74 6.24 0.56
CA ASP A 187 -21.08 7.38 1.18
C ASP A 187 -19.58 7.15 1.47
N LYS A 188 -18.93 6.16 0.83
CA LYS A 188 -17.55 5.78 1.19
C LYS A 188 -16.44 6.53 0.45
N MET A 189 -16.76 7.27 -0.60
CA MET A 189 -15.78 7.99 -1.43
C MET A 189 -16.04 9.49 -1.36
N ALA A 190 -14.99 10.29 -1.18
CA ALA A 190 -15.07 11.74 -1.03
C ALA A 190 -15.61 12.46 -2.29
N GLU A 191 -15.30 11.92 -3.47
CA GLU A 191 -15.60 12.50 -4.78
C GLU A 191 -16.83 11.91 -5.48
N GLY A 192 -17.52 10.97 -4.84
CA GLY A 192 -18.77 10.39 -5.35
C GLY A 192 -18.80 8.87 -5.42
N SER A 193 -20.01 8.31 -5.47
CA SER A 193 -20.23 6.86 -5.37
C SER A 193 -19.89 6.07 -6.63
N PHE A 194 -19.61 6.76 -7.74
CA PHE A 194 -19.11 6.18 -8.99
C PHE A 194 -17.82 6.91 -9.39
N PRO A 195 -16.85 6.20 -10.02
CA PRO A 195 -15.71 6.86 -10.64
C PRO A 195 -16.14 7.79 -11.77
N GLU A 196 -15.50 8.95 -11.86
CA GLU A 196 -15.69 9.96 -12.92
C GLU A 196 -14.32 10.50 -13.36
N HIS A 197 -14.18 10.88 -14.63
CA HIS A 197 -12.89 11.37 -15.15
C HIS A 197 -12.66 12.82 -14.75
N TYR A 198 -11.58 13.06 -14.01
CA TYR A 198 -11.04 14.39 -13.74
C TYR A 198 -9.58 14.48 -14.19
N GLU A 199 -9.21 15.63 -14.73
CA GLU A 199 -7.83 15.89 -15.15
C GLU A 199 -6.90 16.11 -13.94
N PRO A 200 -5.60 15.77 -14.05
CA PRO A 200 -4.59 16.17 -13.08
C PRO A 200 -4.60 17.67 -12.83
N PHE A 201 -4.14 18.11 -11.65
CA PHE A 201 -4.12 19.54 -11.30
C PHE A 201 -3.20 20.34 -12.23
N GLU A 202 -2.14 19.72 -12.73
CA GLU A 202 -1.34 20.22 -13.85
C GLU A 202 -1.62 19.36 -15.09
N THR A 203 -2.63 19.74 -15.87
CA THR A 203 -2.99 19.06 -17.13
C THR A 203 -2.42 19.78 -18.37
N PRO A 204 -1.88 19.05 -19.37
CA PRO A 204 -1.40 19.64 -20.63
C PRO A 204 -2.53 20.18 -21.50
N LEU A 205 -3.79 19.83 -21.21
CA LEU A 205 -4.96 20.28 -21.97
C LEU A 205 -5.46 21.64 -21.48
N GLY A 206 -5.28 21.95 -20.20
CA GLY A 206 -5.84 23.13 -19.55
C GLY A 206 -7.38 23.10 -19.44
N THR A 207 -8.00 21.96 -19.73
CA THR A 207 -9.45 21.72 -19.67
C THR A 207 -9.72 20.23 -19.56
N ASN A 208 -10.92 19.85 -19.15
CA ASN A 208 -11.42 18.48 -19.20
C ASN A 208 -12.41 18.36 -20.37
N PRO A 209 -12.10 17.59 -21.43
CA PRO A 209 -12.99 17.42 -22.58
C PRO A 209 -14.37 16.84 -22.25
N LEU A 210 -14.52 16.09 -21.16
CA LEU A 210 -15.78 15.47 -20.76
C LEU A 210 -16.74 16.49 -20.15
N HIS A 211 -16.23 17.37 -19.28
CA HIS A 211 -16.99 18.45 -18.65
C HIS A 211 -16.09 19.67 -18.34
N PRO A 212 -15.95 20.63 -19.26
CA PRO A 212 -15.01 21.76 -19.13
C PRO A 212 -15.22 22.66 -17.89
N ASN A 213 -16.41 22.63 -17.29
CA ASN A 213 -16.73 23.38 -16.08
C ASN A 213 -16.10 22.80 -14.80
N VAL A 214 -15.70 21.52 -14.83
CA VAL A 214 -15.05 20.82 -13.70
C VAL A 214 -13.82 20.11 -14.24
N ILE A 215 -12.66 20.77 -14.15
CA ILE A 215 -11.44 20.26 -14.79
C ILE A 215 -10.85 19.12 -13.96
N SER A 216 -10.46 19.42 -12.72
CA SER A 216 -9.84 18.50 -11.77
C SER A 216 -10.83 18.09 -10.68
N ASN A 217 -10.46 17.08 -9.87
CA ASN A 217 -11.33 16.49 -8.86
C ASN A 217 -11.88 17.56 -7.90
N PRO A 218 -13.22 17.75 -7.82
CA PRO A 218 -13.83 18.82 -7.04
C PRO A 218 -13.75 18.61 -5.52
N ALA A 219 -13.47 17.38 -5.06
CA ALA A 219 -13.34 17.05 -3.64
C ALA A 219 -11.89 17.10 -3.13
N ALA A 220 -10.91 17.31 -4.01
CA ALA A 220 -9.51 17.33 -3.63
C ALA A 220 -9.17 18.58 -2.79
N ARG A 221 -8.30 18.38 -1.80
CA ARG A 221 -7.82 19.46 -0.93
C ARG A 221 -6.49 19.98 -1.46
N ILE A 222 -6.38 21.31 -1.59
CA ILE A 222 -5.13 21.98 -1.91
C ILE A 222 -4.99 23.25 -1.08
N PHE A 223 -3.82 23.44 -0.47
CA PHE A 223 -3.53 24.67 0.27
C PHE A 223 -3.22 25.80 -0.70
N LYS A 224 -3.51 27.04 -0.28
CA LYS A 224 -3.33 28.23 -1.12
C LYS A 224 -1.91 28.33 -1.70
N SER A 225 -0.88 28.15 -0.88
CA SER A 225 0.52 28.21 -1.32
C SER A 225 0.87 27.13 -2.34
N ASP A 226 0.30 25.93 -2.19
CA ASP A 226 0.55 24.82 -3.11
C ASP A 226 -0.16 25.05 -4.44
N PHE A 227 -1.38 25.59 -4.42
CA PHE A 227 -2.12 25.99 -5.60
C PHE A 227 -1.37 27.07 -6.40
N GLU A 228 -0.81 28.07 -5.73
CA GLU A 228 0.02 29.12 -6.34
C GLU A 228 1.33 28.56 -6.93
N SER A 229 1.79 27.40 -6.46
CA SER A 229 2.98 26.70 -6.97
C SER A 229 2.72 25.81 -8.18
N LEU A 230 1.47 25.65 -8.63
CA LEU A 230 1.14 24.86 -9.82
C LEU A 230 1.60 25.58 -11.10
N GLY A 231 2.26 24.82 -11.97
CA GLY A 231 2.64 25.20 -13.31
C GLY A 231 1.47 25.14 -14.28
N LYS A 232 1.63 25.86 -15.39
CA LYS A 232 0.66 25.91 -16.49
C LYS A 232 1.30 25.39 -17.78
N ALA A 233 0.46 24.83 -18.66
CA ALA A 233 0.90 24.18 -19.89
C ALA A 233 1.63 25.10 -20.88
N ASP A 234 1.44 26.43 -20.78
CA ASP A 234 2.18 27.41 -21.58
C ASP A 234 3.68 27.48 -21.21
N LYS A 235 4.02 27.25 -19.94
CA LYS A 235 5.39 27.23 -19.43
C LYS A 235 5.97 25.82 -19.32
N PHE A 236 5.12 24.85 -19.00
CA PHE A 236 5.48 23.45 -18.76
C PHE A 236 4.60 22.55 -19.64
N PRO A 237 4.89 22.42 -20.94
CA PRO A 237 3.97 21.83 -21.90
C PRO A 237 3.93 20.29 -21.90
N TYR A 238 4.83 19.62 -21.18
CA TYR A 238 4.99 18.18 -21.23
C TYR A 238 4.49 17.52 -19.96
N VAL A 239 3.90 16.33 -20.08
CA VAL A 239 3.55 15.52 -18.91
C VAL A 239 4.83 14.99 -18.27
N GLY A 240 5.04 15.28 -16.99
CA GLY A 240 6.01 14.63 -16.14
C GLY A 240 5.39 13.42 -15.44
N THR A 241 6.14 12.33 -15.35
CA THR A 241 5.74 11.17 -14.55
C THR A 241 6.95 10.53 -13.87
N THR A 242 6.78 10.08 -12.62
CA THR A 242 7.85 9.44 -11.84
C THR A 242 7.61 7.95 -11.64
N TYR A 243 8.65 7.12 -11.76
CA TYR A 243 8.54 5.66 -11.65
C TYR A 243 9.84 5.00 -11.20
N ARG A 244 9.83 3.66 -11.14
CA ARG A 244 10.91 2.82 -10.66
C ARG A 244 11.64 2.10 -11.81
N LEU A 245 12.88 1.72 -11.54
CA LEU A 245 13.70 0.81 -12.33
C LEU A 245 13.97 -0.43 -11.47
N THR A 246 14.00 -1.59 -12.11
CA THR A 246 14.13 -2.90 -11.45
C THR A 246 15.35 -2.99 -10.53
N GLU A 247 16.44 -2.35 -10.94
CA GLU A 247 17.76 -2.44 -10.32
C GLU A 247 17.86 -1.62 -9.02
N HIS A 248 16.90 -0.72 -8.77
CA HIS A 248 16.91 0.15 -7.60
C HIS A 248 15.63 0.12 -6.76
N PHE A 249 15.81 0.21 -5.44
CA PHE A 249 14.71 0.39 -4.49
C PHE A 249 14.81 1.79 -3.87
N HIS A 250 13.91 2.68 -4.35
CA HIS A 250 13.83 4.08 -3.92
C HIS A 250 15.21 4.73 -3.92
N PHE A 251 15.56 5.42 -2.83
CA PHE A 251 16.85 6.03 -2.56
C PHE A 251 17.77 5.13 -1.71
N TRP A 252 17.36 3.87 -1.46
CA TRP A 252 18.07 2.96 -0.55
C TRP A 252 19.18 2.21 -1.27
N THR A 253 18.88 1.46 -2.33
CA THR A 253 19.89 0.55 -2.90
C THR A 253 21.01 1.29 -3.64
N LYS A 254 20.91 2.60 -3.89
CA LYS A 254 22.08 3.40 -4.33
C LYS A 254 23.23 3.43 -3.31
N HIS A 255 23.03 2.96 -2.08
CA HIS A 255 24.08 2.70 -1.10
C HIS A 255 24.75 1.33 -1.26
N ALA A 256 24.15 0.41 -2.02
CA ALA A 256 24.70 -0.90 -2.33
C ALA A 256 25.47 -0.86 -3.66
N LEU A 257 26.74 -1.29 -3.62
CA LEU A 257 27.65 -1.15 -4.76
C LEU A 257 27.16 -1.90 -6.02
N LEU A 258 26.59 -3.10 -5.86
CA LEU A 258 26.06 -3.89 -7.00
C LEU A 258 24.96 -3.13 -7.75
N ASN A 259 24.01 -2.54 -7.03
CA ASN A 259 22.93 -1.76 -7.62
C ASN A 259 23.46 -0.47 -8.26
N ALA A 260 24.40 0.20 -7.58
CA ALA A 260 25.08 1.38 -8.10
C ALA A 260 25.89 1.08 -9.38
N ILE A 261 26.42 -0.14 -9.56
CA ILE A 261 27.05 -0.55 -10.82
C ILE A 261 25.99 -0.80 -11.90
N ALA A 262 24.87 -1.44 -11.54
CA ALA A 262 23.81 -1.81 -12.48
C ALA A 262 23.12 -0.59 -13.12
N GLN A 263 22.81 0.45 -12.33
CA GLN A 263 22.21 1.70 -12.82
C GLN A 263 22.93 2.92 -12.19
N PRO A 264 24.11 3.32 -12.74
CA PRO A 264 25.04 4.20 -12.02
C PRO A 264 24.69 5.68 -12.02
N GLU A 265 23.90 6.17 -12.97
CA GLU A 265 23.76 7.61 -13.22
C GLU A 265 22.32 8.00 -13.54
N HIS A 266 21.90 9.14 -12.99
CA HIS A 266 20.56 9.66 -13.17
C HIS A 266 20.27 9.98 -14.64
N PHE A 267 19.19 9.42 -15.15
CA PHE A 267 18.66 9.73 -16.47
C PHE A 267 17.16 10.06 -16.43
N VAL A 268 16.66 10.64 -17.52
CA VAL A 268 15.24 10.81 -17.85
C VAL A 268 14.97 10.22 -19.24
N GLU A 269 13.75 9.77 -19.48
CA GLU A 269 13.33 9.19 -20.75
C GLU A 269 12.53 10.18 -21.58
N ILE A 270 12.88 10.33 -22.85
CA ILE A 270 12.27 11.29 -23.78
C ILE A 270 11.96 10.59 -25.11
N GLY A 271 10.78 10.85 -25.69
CA GLY A 271 10.42 10.34 -27.00
C GLY A 271 11.28 10.92 -28.15
N GLU A 272 11.52 10.14 -29.19
CA GLU A 272 12.36 10.56 -30.33
C GLU A 272 11.90 11.87 -31.00
N ARG A 273 10.58 12.07 -31.13
CA ARG A 273 10.02 13.28 -31.75
C ARG A 273 10.37 14.53 -30.95
N LEU A 274 10.11 14.52 -29.64
CA LEU A 274 10.40 15.65 -28.76
C LEU A 274 11.91 15.90 -28.64
N ALA A 275 12.71 14.83 -28.57
CA ALA A 275 14.16 14.95 -28.56
C ALA A 275 14.69 15.63 -29.84
N ALA A 276 14.17 15.25 -31.01
CA ALA A 276 14.52 15.89 -32.28
C ALA A 276 14.09 17.36 -32.34
N GLU A 277 12.87 17.68 -31.89
CA GLU A 277 12.35 19.06 -31.80
C GLU A 277 13.22 19.96 -30.91
N LYS A 278 13.77 19.41 -29.81
CA LYS A 278 14.64 20.12 -28.86
C LYS A 278 16.13 20.02 -29.18
N GLY A 279 16.53 19.31 -30.23
CA GLY A 279 17.95 19.08 -30.55
C GLY A 279 18.72 18.28 -29.48
N ILE A 280 18.03 17.42 -28.73
CA ILE A 280 18.59 16.55 -27.68
C ILE A 280 18.98 15.21 -28.31
N LYS A 281 20.23 14.79 -28.09
CA LYS A 281 20.74 13.49 -28.53
C LYS A 281 20.77 12.49 -27.37
N GLN A 282 20.82 11.20 -27.70
CA GLN A 282 21.05 10.14 -26.72
C GLN A 282 22.29 10.43 -25.85
N GLY A 283 22.13 10.42 -24.53
CA GLY A 283 23.20 10.64 -23.57
C GLY A 283 23.56 12.10 -23.28
N ASP A 284 22.92 13.07 -23.97
CA ASP A 284 23.07 14.49 -23.63
C ASP A 284 22.60 14.74 -22.18
N THR A 285 23.21 15.71 -21.51
CA THR A 285 22.70 16.19 -20.23
C THR A 285 21.56 17.18 -20.49
N VAL A 286 20.41 16.97 -19.86
CA VAL A 286 19.24 17.84 -19.95
C VAL A 286 18.87 18.39 -18.58
N LYS A 287 18.22 19.55 -18.58
CA LYS A 287 17.54 20.10 -17.41
C LYS A 287 16.04 19.89 -17.57
N VAL A 288 15.44 19.14 -16.65
CA VAL A 288 13.98 19.00 -16.54
C VAL A 288 13.53 19.90 -15.41
N SER A 289 12.52 20.71 -15.65
CA SER A 289 12.02 21.69 -14.69
C SER A 289 10.51 21.66 -14.58
N SER A 290 10.02 21.98 -13.39
CA SER A 290 8.62 22.30 -13.11
C SER A 290 8.56 23.68 -12.46
N ASN A 291 7.36 24.13 -12.10
CA ASN A 291 7.20 25.40 -11.41
C ASN A 291 7.81 25.43 -10.00
N ARG A 292 8.20 24.26 -9.47
CA ARG A 292 8.77 24.10 -8.12
C ARG A 292 10.30 24.01 -8.10
N GLY A 293 10.93 23.68 -9.23
CA GLY A 293 12.37 23.44 -9.27
C GLY A 293 12.83 22.69 -10.50
N TYR A 294 14.07 22.21 -10.48
CA TYR A 294 14.66 21.48 -11.60
C TYR A 294 15.59 20.35 -11.16
N ILE A 295 15.85 19.43 -12.08
CA ILE A 295 16.87 18.40 -11.99
C ILE A 295 17.75 18.45 -13.24
N LYS A 296 18.98 17.92 -13.14
CA LYS A 296 19.82 17.63 -14.32
C LYS A 296 20.10 16.13 -14.38
N ALA A 297 19.95 15.56 -15.57
CA ALA A 297 20.08 14.14 -15.80
C ALA A 297 20.50 13.84 -17.24
N LYS A 298 20.95 12.61 -17.50
CA LYS A 298 21.19 12.11 -18.85
C LYS A 298 19.87 11.89 -19.61
N ALA A 299 19.85 12.14 -20.91
CA ALA A 299 18.70 11.85 -21.75
C ALA A 299 18.80 10.44 -22.34
N VAL A 300 17.81 9.60 -22.03
CA VAL A 300 17.54 8.37 -22.76
C VAL A 300 16.44 8.65 -23.78
N VAL A 301 16.85 8.87 -25.02
CA VAL A 301 15.97 9.08 -26.18
C VAL A 301 15.51 7.73 -26.71
N THR A 302 14.20 7.52 -26.80
CA THR A 302 13.66 6.19 -27.12
C THR A 302 12.30 6.21 -27.82
N LYS A 303 12.03 5.16 -28.61
CA LYS A 303 10.70 4.88 -29.22
C LYS A 303 9.67 4.33 -28.23
N ARG A 304 10.11 3.94 -27.02
CA ARG A 304 9.23 3.41 -25.96
C ARG A 304 8.27 4.47 -25.43
N ILE A 305 8.70 5.73 -25.40
CA ILE A 305 7.84 6.87 -25.07
C ILE A 305 7.38 7.52 -26.37
N ARG A 306 6.06 7.53 -26.58
CA ARG A 306 5.44 8.06 -27.78
C ARG A 306 4.60 9.28 -27.45
N THR A 307 4.60 10.25 -28.36
CA THR A 307 3.63 11.32 -28.36
C THR A 307 2.24 10.76 -28.64
N LEU A 308 1.24 11.20 -27.87
CA LEU A 308 -0.16 10.82 -28.06
C LEU A 308 -0.95 11.97 -28.65
N ASN A 309 -1.95 11.66 -29.48
CA ASN A 309 -2.95 12.64 -29.90
C ASN A 309 -4.10 12.64 -28.88
N VAL A 310 -4.20 13.71 -28.09
CA VAL A 310 -5.20 13.86 -27.04
C VAL A 310 -5.95 15.16 -27.25
N HIS A 311 -7.26 15.07 -27.49
CA HIS A 311 -8.12 16.23 -27.74
C HIS A 311 -7.55 17.18 -28.83
N GLY A 312 -7.07 16.58 -29.92
CA GLY A 312 -6.47 17.31 -31.06
C GLY A 312 -5.08 17.88 -30.81
N ARG A 313 -4.45 17.60 -29.66
CA ARG A 313 -3.10 18.04 -29.31
C ARG A 313 -2.11 16.89 -29.29
N GLN A 314 -0.88 17.17 -29.71
CA GLN A 314 0.24 16.26 -29.51
C GLN A 314 0.77 16.42 -28.08
N VAL A 315 0.63 15.39 -27.26
CA VAL A 315 1.04 15.38 -25.86
C VAL A 315 2.27 14.48 -25.72
N ASP A 316 3.39 15.06 -25.28
CA ASP A 316 4.59 14.31 -24.91
C ASP A 316 4.66 14.05 -23.42
N THR A 317 5.37 12.99 -23.07
CA THR A 317 5.67 12.62 -21.68
C THR A 317 7.19 12.57 -21.47
N ILE A 318 7.64 13.07 -20.32
CA ILE A 318 9.01 12.95 -19.81
C ILE A 318 9.00 11.97 -18.66
N GLY A 319 9.73 10.87 -18.82
CA GLY A 319 9.84 9.85 -17.81
C GLY A 319 10.99 10.13 -16.82
N ILE A 320 10.70 10.12 -15.51
CA ILE A 320 11.65 10.53 -14.47
C ILE A 320 11.79 9.42 -13.41
N PRO A 321 12.78 8.52 -13.55
CA PRO A 321 13.07 7.55 -12.50
C PRO A 321 13.54 8.20 -11.18
N ILE A 322 13.20 7.58 -10.05
CA ILE A 322 13.31 8.19 -8.72
C ILE A 322 14.57 7.87 -7.92
N HIS A 323 15.60 7.24 -8.51
CA HIS A 323 16.56 6.46 -7.70
C HIS A 323 17.81 7.19 -7.22
N TRP A 324 18.06 8.42 -7.69
CA TRP A 324 19.28 9.16 -7.39
C TRP A 324 19.05 10.29 -6.38
N GLY A 325 20.16 10.80 -5.85
CA GLY A 325 20.17 11.88 -4.86
C GLY A 325 21.61 12.26 -4.53
N PHE A 326 21.81 12.84 -3.34
CA PHE A 326 23.09 13.40 -2.93
C PHE A 326 23.98 12.47 -2.08
N GLU A 327 23.41 11.39 -1.53
CA GLU A 327 24.13 10.36 -0.74
C GLU A 327 24.13 9.00 -1.45
N GLY A 328 25.19 8.21 -1.29
CA GLY A 328 25.29 6.83 -1.80
C GLY A 328 26.54 6.57 -2.65
N ALA A 329 26.63 5.35 -3.18
CA ALA A 329 27.72 4.86 -4.01
C ALA A 329 27.49 5.09 -5.52
N ALA A 330 26.24 5.30 -5.96
CA ALA A 330 25.94 5.73 -7.33
C ALA A 330 26.41 7.17 -7.57
N LYS A 331 26.47 7.62 -8.83
CA LYS A 331 26.79 9.02 -9.12
C LYS A 331 25.76 9.94 -8.49
N LYS A 332 26.22 11.06 -7.92
CA LYS A 332 25.35 12.09 -7.37
C LYS A 332 24.37 12.57 -8.45
N GLY A 333 23.11 12.71 -8.05
CA GLY A 333 22.03 13.19 -8.89
C GLY A 333 21.07 14.05 -8.07
N PHE A 334 19.83 14.15 -8.54
CA PHE A 334 18.81 14.99 -7.92
C PHE A 334 17.65 14.14 -7.40
N LEU A 335 16.97 14.62 -6.36
CA LEU A 335 15.71 14.03 -5.93
C LEU A 335 14.63 14.33 -6.97
N ALA A 336 13.99 13.30 -7.53
CA ALA A 336 12.92 13.47 -8.51
C ALA A 336 11.73 14.29 -7.96
N ASN A 337 11.47 14.21 -6.65
CA ASN A 337 10.40 14.96 -5.98
C ASN A 337 10.62 16.47 -5.94
N THR A 338 11.79 16.98 -6.36
CA THR A 338 11.98 18.42 -6.66
C THR A 338 10.99 18.91 -7.72
N LEU A 339 10.45 18.02 -8.56
CA LEU A 339 9.54 18.35 -9.66
C LEU A 339 8.05 18.19 -9.34
N THR A 340 7.71 17.35 -8.37
CA THR A 340 6.33 16.87 -8.16
C THR A 340 5.46 17.88 -7.43
N PRO A 341 4.15 17.98 -7.75
CA PRO A 341 3.24 18.91 -7.09
C PRO A 341 2.89 18.46 -5.66
N PHE A 342 2.52 19.43 -4.81
CA PHE A 342 2.04 19.21 -3.44
C PHE A 342 0.51 19.16 -3.40
N VAL A 343 -0.07 18.18 -4.10
CA VAL A 343 -1.50 17.89 -4.12
C VAL A 343 -1.69 16.39 -4.16
N GLY A 344 -2.80 15.87 -3.66
CA GLY A 344 -3.05 14.44 -3.57
C GLY A 344 -4.51 14.04 -3.71
N ASP A 345 -4.72 12.73 -3.67
CA ASP A 345 -6.02 12.08 -3.69
C ASP A 345 -7.00 12.66 -2.66
N ALA A 346 -8.27 12.79 -3.05
CA ALA A 346 -9.31 13.41 -2.21
C ALA A 346 -9.56 12.61 -0.91
N ASN A 347 -9.37 11.28 -0.94
CA ASN A 347 -9.66 10.40 0.19
C ASN A 347 -8.47 10.29 1.16
N THR A 348 -7.29 10.01 0.63
CA THR A 348 -6.10 9.61 1.40
C THR A 348 -5.01 10.67 1.43
N GLN A 349 -5.14 11.72 0.62
CA GLN A 349 -4.11 12.74 0.42
C GLN A 349 -2.80 12.18 -0.17
N THR A 350 -2.87 11.00 -0.80
CA THR A 350 -1.72 10.37 -1.47
C THR A 350 -1.29 11.25 -2.65
N PRO A 351 -0.02 11.70 -2.73
CA PRO A 351 0.36 12.74 -3.70
C PRO A 351 0.28 12.33 -5.18
N GLU A 352 -0.01 13.33 -6.03
CA GLU A 352 -0.11 13.22 -7.50
C GLU A 352 1.28 13.16 -8.17
N PHE A 353 2.03 12.09 -7.92
CA PHE A 353 3.40 11.92 -8.45
C PHE A 353 3.47 11.33 -9.85
N LYS A 354 2.32 11.02 -10.48
CA LYS A 354 2.25 10.22 -11.71
C LYS A 354 1.80 11.01 -12.94
N ALA A 355 1.20 12.18 -12.75
CA ALA A 355 0.83 13.07 -13.83
C ALA A 355 0.95 14.52 -13.34
N PHE A 356 1.91 15.25 -13.87
CA PHE A 356 2.13 16.67 -13.56
C PHE A 356 2.79 17.33 -14.77
N LEU A 357 3.12 18.63 -14.72
CA LEU A 357 3.71 19.33 -15.85
C LEU A 357 5.19 19.65 -15.66
N VAL A 358 5.95 19.46 -16.73
CA VAL A 358 7.38 19.80 -16.82
C VAL A 358 7.74 20.44 -18.15
N ASN A 359 8.90 21.06 -18.18
CA ASN A 359 9.62 21.46 -19.38
C ASN A 359 11.00 20.77 -19.42
N VAL A 360 11.58 20.63 -20.61
CA VAL A 360 12.93 20.08 -20.81
C VAL A 360 13.75 20.95 -21.75
N GLU A 361 14.99 21.20 -21.37
CA GLU A 361 15.98 21.95 -22.16
C GLU A 361 17.35 21.26 -22.13
N LYS A 362 18.13 21.47 -23.19
CA LYS A 362 19.52 21.01 -23.25
C LYS A 362 20.39 21.89 -22.36
N VAL A 363 21.35 21.29 -21.63
CA VAL A 363 22.32 22.01 -20.78
C VAL A 363 23.57 22.39 -21.55
#